data_AF-A0A3M1EBS6-F1
#
_entry.id   AF-A0A3M1EBS6-F1
#
_cell.length_a   1.000
_cell.length_b   1.000
_cell.length_c   1.000
_cell.angle_alpha   90.00
_cell.angle_beta   90.00
_cell.angle_gamma   90.00
#
_symmetry.space_group_name_H-M   'P 1'
#
loop_
_entity.id
_entity.type
_entity.pdbx_description
1 polymer ?
#
loop_
_entity_poly.entity_id
_entity_poly.type
_entity_poly.pdbx_seq_one_letter_code
_entity_poly.pdbx_strand_id
1 'polypeptide(L)' 'MSRGLVLGVGNILMQDEGVGVRAVEWLQAHYVIPGVDMIDGGTMGLDLLHY' A
#
# COMPACT_ATOMS: atom_id res chain seq x y z
N MET A 1 -16.92 -4.66 6.44
CA MET A 1 -15.64 -5.04 7.06
C MET A 1 -14.78 -5.63 5.98
N SER A 2 -13.63 -5.04 5.70
CA SER A 2 -12.61 -5.66 4.86
C SER A 2 -12.10 -6.93 5.54
N ARG A 3 -11.78 -7.93 4.73
CA ARG A 3 -11.24 -9.24 5.13
C ARG A 3 -9.73 -9.32 4.95
N GLY A 4 -9.12 -8.32 4.31
CA GLY A 4 -7.68 -8.25 4.11
C GLY A 4 -7.21 -6.82 3.79
N LEU A 5 -5.93 -6.59 4.02
CA LEU A 5 -5.23 -5.33 3.77
C LEU A 5 -4.04 -5.60 2.86
N VAL A 6 -3.88 -4.78 1.82
CA VAL A 6 -2.66 -4.67 1.03
C VAL A 6 -2.03 -3.32 1.33
N LEU A 7 -0.84 -3.36 1.92
CA LEU A 7 -0.12 -2.17 2.36
C LEU A 7 1.15 -1.99 1.55
N GLY A 8 1.24 -0.87 0.83
CA GLY A 8 2.42 -0.49 0.06
C GLY A 8 3.40 0.26 0.95
N VAL A 9 4.55 -0.32 1.25
CA VAL A 9 5.58 0.32 2.08
C VAL A 9 6.82 0.57 1.21
N GLY A 10 7.44 1.72 1.40
CA GLY A 10 8.66 2.12 0.71
C GLY A 10 8.76 3.63 0.48
N ASN A 11 9.93 4.09 0.07
CA ASN A 11 10.26 5.47 -0.23
C ASN A 11 10.42 5.64 -1.74
N ILE A 12 9.43 6.27 -2.37
CA ILE A 12 9.42 6.55 -3.80
C ILE A 12 10.57 7.46 -4.27
N LEU A 13 11.26 8.14 -3.34
CA LEU A 13 12.43 8.96 -3.63
C LEU A 13 13.73 8.13 -3.70
N MET A 14 13.73 6.90 -3.17
CA MET A 14 14.90 6.03 -3.07
C MET A 14 14.84 4.86 -4.06
N GLN A 15 14.89 5.18 -5.35
CA GLN A 15 14.99 4.21 -6.45
C GLN A 15 13.99 3.04 -6.32
N ASP A 16 14.50 1.82 -6.14
CA ASP A 16 13.75 0.57 -6.08
C ASP A 16 13.09 0.32 -4.73
N GLU A 17 13.46 1.05 -3.68
CA GLU A 17 12.85 0.92 -2.35
C GLU A 17 11.36 1.32 -2.35
N GLY A 18 10.95 2.21 -3.28
CA GLY A 18 9.55 2.59 -3.49
C GLY A 18 8.69 1.54 -4.20
N VAL A 19 9.19 0.35 -4.51
CA VAL A 19 8.45 -0.66 -5.31
C VAL A 19 7.13 -1.08 -4.66
N GLY A 20 7.07 -1.17 -3.34
CA GLY A 20 5.84 -1.54 -2.62
C GLY A 20 4.73 -0.49 -2.80
N VAL A 21 5.08 0.79 -2.71
CA VAL A 21 4.15 1.91 -2.98
C VAL A 21 3.67 1.86 -4.43
N ARG A 22 4.59 1.73 -5.40
CA ARG A 22 4.24 1.64 -6.83
C ARG A 22 3.34 0.45 -7.15
N ALA A 23 3.56 -0.68 -6.49
CA ALA A 23 2.72 -1.87 -6.68
C ALA A 23 1.28 -1.62 -6.21
N VAL A 24 1.09 -0.95 -5.06
CA VAL A 24 -0.25 -0.64 -4.55
C VAL A 24 -0.95 0.43 -5.39
N GLU A 25 -0.25 1.49 -5.79
CA GLU A 25 -0.79 2.50 -6.73
C GLU A 25 -1.28 1.83 -8.02
N TRP A 26 -0.50 0.90 -8.56
CA TRP A 26 -0.88 0.15 -9.76
C TRP A 26 -2.09 -0.75 -9.50
N LEU A 27 -2.13 -1.48 -8.38
CA LEU A 27 -3.28 -2.33 -8.03
C LEU A 27 -4.57 -1.50 -7.90
N GLN A 28 -4.51 -0.37 -7.21
CA GLN A 28 -5.65 0.54 -7.04
C GLN A 28 -6.17 1.08 -8.38
N ALA A 29 -5.26 1.36 -9.34
CA ALA A 29 -5.63 1.88 -10.65
C ALA A 29 -6.27 0.82 -11.58
N HIS A 30 -6.01 -0.46 -11.35
CA HIS A 30 -6.39 -1.53 -12.29
C HIS A 30 -7.40 -2.53 -11.72
N TYR A 31 -7.57 -2.58 -10.41
CA TYR A 31 -8.42 -3.56 -9.75
C TYR A 31 -9.30 -2.95 -8.67
N VAL A 32 -10.53 -3.45 -8.58
CA VAL A 32 -11.38 -3.34 -7.41
C VAL A 32 -11.51 -4.74 -6.84
N ILE A 33 -10.98 -4.96 -5.64
CA ILE A 33 -11.03 -6.26 -4.97
C ILE A 33 -12.03 -6.15 -3.81
N PRO A 34 -13.22 -6.79 -3.92
CA PRO A 34 -14.23 -6.71 -2.88
C PRO A 34 -13.72 -7.23 -1.53
N GLY A 35 -13.84 -6.40 -0.49
CA GLY A 35 -13.43 -6.76 0.86
C GLY A 35 -11.92 -6.70 1.10
N VAL A 36 -11.14 -6.05 0.24
CA VAL A 36 -9.73 -5.77 0.48
C VAL A 36 -9.49 -4.27 0.46
N ASP A 37 -8.86 -3.77 1.52
CA ASP A 37 -8.40 -2.37 1.56
C ASP A 37 -6.98 -2.30 0.99
N MET A 38 -6.71 -1.26 0.21
CA MET A 38 -5.40 -1.01 -0.39
C MET A 38 -4.93 0.37 0.07
N ILE A 39 -3.79 0.42 0.77
CA ILE A 39 -3.27 1.63 1.40
C ILE A 39 -1.82 1.87 0.97
N ASP A 40 -1.52 3.11 0.58
CA ASP A 40 -0.13 3.59 0.49
C ASP A 40 0.33 3.98 1.90
N GLY A 41 1.27 3.21 2.44
CA GLY A 41 1.86 3.43 3.76
C GLY A 41 3.20 4.16 3.72
N GLY A 42 3.75 4.43 2.54
CA GLY A 42 5.04 5.10 2.36
C GLY A 42 6.11 4.64 3.36
N THR A 43 6.63 5.59 4.14
CA THR A 43 7.64 5.35 5.19
C THR A 43 7.09 5.55 6.62
N MET A 44 5.79 5.35 6.84
CA MET A 44 5.07 5.77 8.06
C MET A 44 5.37 4.94 9.33
N GLY A 45 6.01 3.78 9.20
CA GLY A 45 6.49 3.00 10.37
C GLY A 45 5.37 2.66 11.36
N LEU A 46 5.47 3.14 12.61
CA LEU A 46 4.52 2.83 13.68
C LEU A 46 3.10 3.38 13.45
N ASP A 47 2.96 4.43 12.64
CA ASP A 47 1.65 5.03 12.34
C ASP A 47 0.76 4.06 11.53
N LEU A 48 1.33 2.97 10.98
CA LEU A 48 0.62 1.94 10.23
C LEU A 48 -0.15 0.95 11.12
N LEU A 49 0.04 0.96 12.43
CA LEU A 49 -0.61 0.01 13.36
C LEU A 49 -2.12 0.17 13.50
N HIS A 50 -2.70 1.22 12.91
CA HIS A 50 -4.13 1.52 12.97
C HIS A 50 -4.96 0.92 11.82
N TYR A 51 -4.31 0.28 10.85
CA TYR A 51 -4.94 -0.37 9.70
C TYR A 51 -5.09 -1.88 9.91
#